data_AF-A0A952KA77-F1
#
_entry.id   AF-A0A952KA77-F1
#
_cell.length_a   1.000
_cell.length_b   1.000
_cell.length_c   1.000
_cell.angle_alpha   90.00
_cell.angle_beta   90.00
_cell.angle_gamma   90.00
#
_symmetry.space_group_name_H-M   'P 1'
#
loop_
_entity.id
_entity.type
_entity.pdbx_description
1 polymer ?
#
loop_
_entity_poly.entity_id
_entity_poly.type
_entity_poly.pdbx_seq_one_letter_code
_entity_poly.pdbx_strand_id
1 'polypeptide(L)'
;MQFPESWLREFCNPPLSTQQLADTLTMAGLEVEELKPVAPPFTKIVVGEIKEAVQHPDADRLRVCQVDVGQGSLLNIVCGAPNA
;
A
#
# COMPACT_ATOMS: atom_id res chain seq x y z
N MET A 1 18.19 5.20 -10.25
CA MET A 1 16.86 4.79 -10.80
C MET A 1 16.19 3.90 -9.76
N GLN A 2 14.87 3.97 -9.61
CA GLN A 2 14.12 3.12 -8.66
C GLN A 2 13.12 2.26 -9.42
N PHE A 3 12.95 1.01 -8.97
CA PHE A 3 11.98 0.07 -9.52
C PHE A 3 11.55 -0.95 -8.45
N PRO A 4 10.35 -1.52 -8.54
CA PRO A 4 9.94 -2.59 -7.64
C PRO A 4 10.62 -3.91 -8.03
N GLU A 5 11.16 -4.62 -7.04
CA GLU A 5 11.79 -5.92 -7.24
C GLU A 5 10.81 -6.94 -7.86
N SER A 6 9.52 -6.87 -7.51
CA SER A 6 8.49 -7.75 -8.06
C SER A 6 8.40 -7.64 -9.58
N TRP A 7 8.48 -6.42 -10.12
CA TRP A 7 8.47 -6.17 -11.56
C TRP A 7 9.71 -6.77 -12.23
N LEU A 8 10.89 -6.59 -11.65
CA LEU A 8 12.11 -7.20 -12.19
C LEU A 8 12.02 -8.74 -12.22
N ARG A 9 11.42 -9.34 -11.17
CA ARG A 9 11.22 -10.79 -11.07
C ARG A 9 10.22 -11.36 -12.08
N GLU A 10 9.33 -10.55 -12.64
CA GLU A 10 8.46 -10.99 -13.75
C GLU A 10 9.28 -11.32 -15.01
N PHE A 11 10.45 -10.68 -15.21
CA PHE A 11 11.33 -10.94 -16.35
C PHE A 11 12.41 -11.99 -16.03
N CYS A 12 12.96 -11.96 -14.81
CA CYS A 12 13.97 -12.90 -14.37
C CYS A 12 13.89 -13.11 -12.86
N ASN A 13 13.53 -14.33 -12.43
CA ASN A 13 13.32 -14.68 -11.02
C ASN A 13 14.34 -15.72 -10.52
N PRO A 14 15.60 -15.35 -10.27
CA PRO A 14 16.57 -16.27 -9.71
C PRO A 14 16.19 -16.62 -8.26
N PRO A 15 16.59 -17.81 -7.76
CA PRO A 15 16.33 -18.25 -6.38
C PRO A 15 17.26 -17.55 -5.37
N LEU A 16 17.31 -16.23 -5.44
CA LEU A 16 18.09 -15.34 -4.56
C LEU A 16 17.14 -14.57 -3.66
N SER A 17 17.58 -14.31 -2.43
CA SER A 17 16.93 -13.32 -1.57
C SER A 17 17.07 -11.91 -2.15
N THR A 18 16.23 -10.99 -1.70
CA THR A 18 16.29 -9.56 -2.04
C THR A 18 17.67 -8.96 -1.81
N GLN A 19 18.31 -9.27 -0.68
CA GLN A 19 19.66 -8.79 -0.37
C GLN A 19 20.70 -9.36 -1.34
N GLN A 20 20.66 -10.67 -1.60
CA GLN A 20 21.58 -11.33 -2.54
C GLN A 20 21.44 -10.78 -3.96
N LEU A 21 20.22 -10.45 -4.38
CA LEU A 21 19.97 -9.83 -5.67
C LEU A 21 20.62 -8.44 -5.76
N ALA A 22 20.46 -7.60 -4.73
CA ALA A 22 21.08 -6.28 -4.67
C ALA A 22 22.61 -6.34 -4.69
N ASP A 23 23.20 -7.25 -3.91
CA ASP A 23 24.64 -7.49 -3.90
C ASP A 23 25.13 -7.94 -5.30
N THR A 24 24.39 -8.85 -5.95
CA THR A 24 24.74 -9.35 -7.29
C THR A 24 24.69 -8.25 -8.34
N LEU A 25 23.67 -7.38 -8.30
CA LEU A 25 23.57 -6.23 -9.20
C LEU A 25 24.75 -5.27 -9.01
N THR A 26 25.08 -4.97 -7.75
CA THR A 26 26.22 -4.11 -7.40
C THR A 26 27.53 -4.69 -7.92
N MET A 27 27.77 -5.99 -7.71
CA MET A 27 28.97 -6.68 -8.21
C MET A 27 29.02 -6.79 -9.75
N ALA A 28 27.87 -6.72 -10.42
CA ALA A 28 27.78 -6.64 -11.88
C ALA A 28 28.01 -5.21 -12.44
N GLY A 29 28.29 -4.23 -11.58
CA GLY A 29 28.51 -2.83 -11.95
C GLY A 29 27.26 -1.96 -11.94
N LEU A 30 26.13 -2.48 -11.46
CA LEU A 30 24.87 -1.76 -11.26
C LEU A 30 24.67 -1.49 -9.76
N GLU A 31 25.33 -0.45 -9.26
CA GLU A 31 25.30 -0.11 -7.83
C GLU A 31 23.87 0.09 -7.30
N VAL A 32 23.55 -0.60 -6.20
CA VAL A 32 22.29 -0.44 -5.49
C VAL A 32 22.52 0.46 -4.27
N GLU A 33 22.25 1.75 -4.43
CA GLU A 33 22.44 2.75 -3.36
C GLU A 33 21.50 2.53 -2.17
N GLU A 34 20.27 2.07 -2.42
CA GLU A 34 19.25 1.96 -1.40
C GLU A 34 18.27 0.81 -1.67
N LEU A 35 17.92 0.09 -0.60
CA LEU A 35 16.96 -0.99 -0.61
C LEU A 35 15.94 -0.77 0.51
N LYS A 36 14.66 -0.62 0.14
CA LYS A 36 13.57 -0.36 1.08
C LYS A 36 12.33 -1.18 0.72
N PRO A 37 11.62 -1.73 1.72
CA PRO A 37 10.30 -2.31 1.48
C PRO A 37 9.32 -1.22 1.03
N VAL A 38 8.35 -1.58 0.20
CA VAL A 38 7.30 -0.65 -0.28
C VAL A 38 6.48 -0.07 0.87
N ALA A 39 6.27 -0.86 1.93
CA ALA A 39 5.59 -0.39 3.13
C ALA A 39 6.14 -1.08 4.40
N PRO A 40 6.01 -0.44 5.58
CA PRO A 40 6.26 -1.08 6.86
C PRO A 40 5.32 -2.27 7.12
N PRO A 41 5.66 -3.18 8.04
CA PRO A 41 4.76 -4.26 8.41
C PRO A 41 3.50 -3.72 9.09
N PHE A 42 2.34 -4.10 8.58
CA PHE A 42 1.02 -3.83 9.18
C PHE A 42 0.18 -5.10 9.17
N THR A 43 -0.86 -5.13 9.99
CA THR A 43 -1.80 -6.27 10.07
C THR A 43 -3.24 -5.76 10.05
N LYS A 44 -4.18 -6.63 9.64
CA LYS A 44 -5.63 -6.37 9.65
C LYS A 44 -6.10 -5.19 8.77
N ILE A 45 -5.37 -4.88 7.70
CA ILE A 45 -5.80 -3.92 6.67
C ILE A 45 -6.56 -4.68 5.59
N VAL A 46 -7.73 -4.17 5.21
CA VAL A 46 -8.59 -4.75 4.17
C VAL A 46 -9.03 -3.67 3.20
N VAL A 47 -9.37 -4.08 1.97
CA VAL A 47 -9.99 -3.18 0.99
C VAL A 47 -11.46 -3.02 1.35
N GLY A 48 -11.95 -1.78 1.35
CA GLY A 48 -13.35 -1.46 1.56
C GLY A 48 -13.86 -0.48 0.51
N GLU A 49 -15.15 -0.58 0.20
CA GLU A 49 -15.86 0.29 -0.74
C GLU A 49 -16.74 1.27 0.03
N ILE A 50 -16.62 2.57 -0.26
CA ILE A 50 -17.50 3.60 0.31
C ILE A 50 -18.84 3.51 -0.40
N LYS A 51 -19.91 3.15 0.33
CA LYS A 51 -21.28 3.08 -0.20
C LYS A 51 -21.99 4.43 -0.11
N GLU A 52 -21.70 5.19 0.94
CA GLU A 52 -22.28 6.50 1.17
C GLU A 52 -21.27 7.37 1.94
N ALA A 53 -21.19 8.65 1.60
CA ALA A 53 -20.41 9.65 2.33
C ALA A 53 -21.25 10.91 2.52
N VAL A 54 -21.53 11.25 3.77
CA VAL A 54 -22.31 12.45 4.13
C VAL A 54 -21.47 13.39 4.99
N GLN A 55 -21.75 14.69 4.90
CA GLN A 55 -21.09 15.69 5.73
C GLN A 55 -21.36 15.40 7.22
N HIS A 56 -20.31 15.47 8.04
CA HIS A 56 -20.48 15.33 9.48
C HIS A 56 -21.31 16.51 10.03
N PRO A 57 -22.37 16.26 10.82
CA PRO A 57 -23.29 17.32 11.27
C PRO A 57 -22.59 18.39 12.12
N ASP A 58 -21.62 17.98 12.95
CA ASP A 58 -20.90 18.87 13.87
C ASP A 58 -19.48 19.24 13.43
N ALA A 59 -19.06 18.90 12.20
CA ALA A 59 -17.68 19.15 11.75
C ALA A 59 -17.57 19.42 10.25
N ASP A 60 -17.15 20.63 9.89
CA ASP A 60 -17.09 21.10 8.50
C ASP A 60 -16.05 20.36 7.64
N ARG A 61 -15.01 19.79 8.26
CA ARG A 61 -13.90 19.13 7.55
C ARG A 61 -13.98 17.61 7.57
N LEU A 62 -15.05 17.02 8.13
CA LEU A 62 -15.18 15.58 8.30
C LEU A 62 -16.40 15.06 7.55
N ARG A 63 -16.29 13.83 7.05
CA ARG A 63 -17.38 13.07 6.44
C ARG A 63 -17.62 11.79 7.23
N VAL A 64 -18.88 11.43 7.39
CA VAL A 64 -19.28 10.12 7.89
C VAL A 64 -19.47 9.23 6.66
N CYS A 65 -18.63 8.20 6.55
CA CYS A 65 -18.62 7.25 5.44
C CYS A 65 -19.20 5.92 5.92
N GLN A 66 -20.18 5.38 5.19
CA GLN A 66 -20.60 3.99 5.32
C GLN A 66 -19.73 3.14 4.39
N VAL A 67 -18.91 2.26 4.96
CA VAL A 67 -17.91 1.48 4.22
C VAL A 67 -18.22 0.00 4.32
N ASP A 68 -18.33 -0.66 3.16
CA ASP A 68 -18.45 -2.10 3.06
C ASP A 68 -17.06 -2.74 3.00
N VAL A 69 -16.74 -3.60 3.97
CA VAL A 69 -15.48 -4.36 4.03
C VAL A 69 -15.69 -5.86 3.81
N GLY A 70 -16.86 -6.27 3.29
CA GLY A 70 -17.19 -7.67 3.03
C GLY A 70 -17.48 -8.51 4.29
N GLN A 71 -17.77 -7.86 5.42
CA GLN A 71 -18.08 -8.53 6.70
C GLN A 71 -19.59 -8.57 7.03
N GLY A 72 -20.44 -8.28 6.05
CA GLY A 72 -21.90 -8.41 6.15
C GLY A 72 -22.64 -7.19 6.71
N SER A 73 -21.95 -6.31 7.46
CA SER A 73 -22.48 -5.03 7.92
C SER A 73 -21.61 -3.86 7.44
N LEU A 74 -22.25 -2.75 7.07
CA LEU A 74 -21.55 -1.50 6.77
C LEU A 74 -20.93 -0.91 8.04
N LEU A 75 -19.66 -0.49 7.93
CA LEU A 75 -18.94 0.19 8.99
C LEU A 75 -19.12 1.70 8.88
N ASN A 76 -19.35 2.37 10.00
CA ASN A 76 -19.38 3.83 10.07
C ASN A 76 -17.97 4.34 10.39
N ILE A 77 -17.36 5.05 9.43
CA ILE A 77 -16.00 5.58 9.54
C ILE A 77 -16.03 7.10 9.33
N VAL A 78 -15.42 7.85 10.25
CA VAL A 78 -15.25 9.30 10.09
C VAL A 78 -13.93 9.56 9.39
N CYS A 79 -13.97 10.20 8.21
CA CYS A 79 -12.79 10.51 7.41
C CYS A 79 -12.72 12.01 7.13
N GLY A 80 -11.52 12.59 7.22
CA GLY A 80 -11.26 14.00 6.89
C GLY A 80 -10.59 14.23 5.54
N ALA A 81 -10.37 13.16 4.76
CA ALA A 81 -9.76 13.29 3.44
C ALA A 81 -10.76 13.97 2.47
N PRO A 82 -10.32 14.94 1.65
CA PRO A 82 -11.22 15.68 0.76
C PRO A 82 -11.75 14.84 -0.41
N ASN A 83 -11.11 13.71 -0.70
CA ASN A 83 -11.47 12.74 -1.73
C ASN A 83 -12.15 11.49 -1.16
N ALA A 84 -12.66 11.55 0.08
CA ALA A 84 -13.50 10.52 0.68
C ALA A 84 -14.92 10.58 0.12
#